data_AF-A0A2W4X323-F1
#
_entry.id   AF-A0A2W4X323-F1
#
_cell.length_a   1.000
_cell.length_b   1.000
_cell.length_c   1.000
_cell.angle_alpha   90.00
_cell.angle_beta   90.00
_cell.angle_gamma   90.00
#
_symmetry.space_group_name_H-M   'P 1'
#
loop_
_entity.id
_entity.type
_entity.pdbx_description
1 polymer ?
#
loop_
_entity_poly.entity_id
_entity_poly.type
_entity_poly.pdbx_seq_one_letter_code
_entity_poly.pdbx_strand_id
1 'polypeptide(L)'
;MMRMSIRSEKSIKAENLDQSIPPRKNPYPSISRDKTIGLRSWFFVNNLIAMTLQIDYKFLARMEGECKLNVYVPDPERSNSGPTISTGFDLGARNEYDLQKLGIQGELLRRFKPYLGLQGMDALAFVKKNPMKISLKECHQVDAALKAHFASQVTSRYNSSIATGKTKFEDLPSQAQTVIMSVSYQYGDPRIKTPIFWNAVLEQDWGKVVSILENFGDRYKPRRKEEAKLLREILK
;
A
#
# COMPACT_ATOMS: atom_id res chain seq x y z
N MET A 1 0.98 62.29 -3.15
CA MET A 1 2.06 62.37 -2.16
C MET A 1 2.04 61.09 -1.36
N MET A 2 3.14 60.36 -1.43
CA MET A 2 3.41 59.02 -0.88
C MET A 2 3.43 59.03 0.65
N ARG A 3 2.94 57.97 1.30
CA ARG A 3 3.61 57.37 2.46
C ARG A 3 3.18 55.91 2.63
N MET A 4 4.14 55.04 2.36
CA MET A 4 4.17 53.61 2.65
C MET A 4 4.15 53.38 4.18
N SER A 5 3.57 52.27 4.62
CA SER A 5 3.94 51.62 5.87
C SER A 5 4.08 50.12 5.65
N ILE A 6 5.18 49.58 6.17
CA ILE A 6 5.79 48.28 5.88
C ILE A 6 5.41 47.26 6.98
N ARG A 7 5.23 46.00 6.53
CA ARG A 7 5.33 44.68 7.19
C ARG A 7 5.12 44.56 8.70
N SER A 8 4.32 43.56 9.08
CA SER A 8 4.79 42.56 10.05
C SER A 8 4.50 41.15 9.52
N GLU A 9 5.56 40.35 9.45
CA GLU A 9 5.56 38.93 9.08
C GLU A 9 4.98 38.13 10.25
N LYS A 10 3.86 37.43 10.04
CA LYS A 10 3.42 36.37 10.95
C LYS A 10 4.12 35.07 10.55
N SER A 11 5.15 34.76 11.34
CA SER A 11 5.80 33.47 11.44
C SER A 11 4.79 32.37 11.76
N ILE A 12 4.55 31.48 10.79
CA ILE A 12 3.80 30.24 11.00
C ILE A 12 4.79 29.27 11.67
N LYS A 13 4.59 29.05 12.97
CA LYS A 13 5.30 28.01 13.73
C LYS A 13 4.86 26.65 13.18
N ALA A 14 5.82 25.85 12.74
CA ALA A 14 5.62 24.43 12.45
C ALA A 14 5.20 23.73 13.75
N GLU A 15 3.97 23.23 13.79
CA GLU A 15 3.51 22.36 14.88
C GLU A 15 4.33 21.06 14.86
N ASN A 16 4.87 20.73 16.03
CA ASN A 16 5.58 19.48 16.29
C ASN A 16 4.61 18.30 16.10
N LEU A 17 4.67 17.67 14.93
CA LEU A 17 4.13 16.33 14.72
C LEU A 17 4.98 15.33 15.51
N ASP A 18 4.31 14.67 16.46
CA ASP A 18 4.79 13.53 17.25
C ASP A 18 5.71 12.60 16.43
N GLN A 19 6.97 12.51 16.87
CA GLN A 19 8.08 11.77 16.25
C GLN A 19 8.10 10.28 16.63
N SER A 20 7.00 9.73 17.13
CA SER A 20 6.87 8.28 17.29
C SER A 20 6.91 7.58 15.93
N ILE A 21 7.41 6.34 15.86
CA ILE A 21 7.28 5.53 14.65
C ILE A 21 5.82 5.02 14.63
N PRO A 22 4.83 5.52 13.83
CA PRO A 22 3.58 4.78 13.78
C PRO A 22 3.81 3.35 13.31
N PRO A 23 3.06 2.39 13.89
CA PRO A 23 2.97 1.05 13.33
C PRO A 23 2.74 1.14 11.83
N ARG A 24 3.34 0.23 11.06
CA ARG A 24 3.00 0.10 9.65
C ARG A 24 1.49 -0.21 9.59
N LYS A 25 0.67 0.83 9.34
CA LYS A 25 -0.77 0.65 9.12
C LYS A 25 -0.91 -0.27 7.92
N ASN A 26 -1.77 -1.29 8.06
CA ASN A 26 -2.10 -2.21 6.98
C ASN A 26 -2.45 -1.38 5.73
N PRO A 27 -1.61 -1.41 4.66
CA PRO A 27 -1.88 -0.61 3.47
C PRO A 27 -3.04 -1.16 2.66
N TYR A 28 -3.57 -2.32 3.04
CA TYR A 28 -4.70 -2.93 2.38
C TYR A 28 -5.99 -2.60 3.14
N PRO A 29 -6.86 -1.74 2.59
CA PRO A 29 -8.14 -1.45 3.21
C PRO A 29 -9.01 -2.71 3.34
N SER A 30 -9.87 -2.73 4.34
CA SER A 30 -10.98 -3.69 4.44
C SER A 30 -11.94 -3.46 3.27
N ILE A 31 -12.38 -4.55 2.62
CA ILE A 31 -13.19 -4.48 1.39
C ILE A 31 -14.64 -4.20 1.78
N SER A 32 -15.25 -3.13 1.23
CA SER A 32 -16.68 -2.85 1.39
C SER A 32 -17.53 -3.82 0.57
N ARG A 33 -18.72 -4.11 1.11
CA ARG A 33 -19.68 -5.08 0.58
C ARG A 33 -20.23 -4.64 -0.78
N ASP A 34 -19.86 -5.34 -1.84
CA ASP A 34 -20.70 -5.41 -3.03
C ASP A 34 -20.68 -6.84 -3.63
N LYS A 35 -21.82 -7.20 -4.20
CA LYS A 35 -22.37 -8.54 -4.35
C LYS A 35 -21.58 -9.43 -5.32
N THR A 36 -21.76 -10.73 -5.06
CA THR A 36 -21.17 -11.91 -5.69
C THR A 36 -21.20 -11.91 -7.21
N ILE A 37 -20.04 -11.65 -7.81
CA ILE A 37 -19.62 -12.24 -9.09
C ILE A 37 -18.52 -13.26 -8.76
N GLY A 38 -18.61 -14.46 -9.34
CA GLY A 38 -17.93 -15.67 -8.88
C GLY A 38 -16.44 -15.50 -8.59
N LEU A 39 -16.03 -15.84 -7.36
CA LEU A 39 -14.66 -15.75 -6.85
C LEU A 39 -13.62 -16.27 -7.85
N ARG A 40 -13.92 -17.40 -8.52
CA ARG A 40 -13.04 -18.02 -9.54
C ARG A 40 -12.76 -17.12 -10.75
N SER A 41 -13.78 -16.44 -11.29
CA SER A 41 -13.61 -15.51 -12.41
C SER A 41 -12.77 -14.31 -11.99
N TRP A 42 -13.07 -13.76 -10.81
CA TRP A 42 -12.35 -12.61 -10.28
C TRP A 42 -10.88 -12.92 -9.95
N PHE A 43 -10.56 -14.14 -9.48
CA PHE A 43 -9.18 -14.60 -9.35
C PHE A 43 -8.42 -14.59 -10.67
N PHE A 44 -9.04 -15.14 -11.69
CA PHE A 44 -8.44 -15.26 -13.01
C PHE A 44 -8.19 -13.87 -13.60
N VAL A 45 -9.16 -12.96 -13.49
CA VAL A 45 -9.03 -11.58 -13.97
C VAL A 45 -7.93 -10.82 -13.23
N ASN A 46 -7.84 -10.90 -11.90
CA ASN A 46 -6.77 -10.23 -11.16
C ASN A 46 -5.38 -10.73 -11.55
N ASN A 47 -5.23 -12.04 -11.74
CA ASN A 47 -3.96 -12.62 -12.11
C ASN A 47 -3.58 -12.22 -13.54
N LEU A 48 -4.55 -12.21 -14.46
CA LEU A 48 -4.34 -11.76 -15.83
C LEU A 48 -3.92 -10.29 -15.89
N ILE A 49 -4.57 -9.40 -15.13
CA ILE A 49 -4.17 -7.98 -15.02
C ILE A 49 -2.75 -7.91 -14.47
N ALA A 50 -2.44 -8.58 -13.37
CA ALA A 50 -1.10 -8.53 -12.78
C ALA A 50 0.01 -9.01 -13.74
N MET A 51 -0.30 -9.92 -14.67
CA MET A 51 0.63 -10.41 -15.69
C MET A 51 0.91 -9.40 -16.83
N THR A 52 0.01 -8.44 -17.09
CA THR A 52 0.25 -7.41 -18.12
C THR A 52 1.05 -6.22 -17.60
N LEU A 53 1.18 -6.09 -16.28
CA LEU A 53 1.87 -4.97 -15.64
C LEU A 53 3.39 -5.15 -15.67
N GLN A 54 4.09 -4.05 -15.87
CA GLN A 54 5.54 -3.98 -15.89
C GLN A 54 6.06 -3.32 -14.61
N ILE A 55 5.62 -3.84 -13.45
CA ILE A 55 6.05 -3.35 -12.14
C ILE A 55 7.42 -3.93 -11.79
N ASP A 56 8.38 -3.08 -11.41
CA ASP A 56 9.66 -3.52 -10.85
C ASP A 56 9.43 -4.03 -9.41
N TYR A 57 9.09 -5.31 -9.29
CA TYR A 57 8.92 -5.97 -8.00
C TYR A 57 10.23 -6.07 -7.20
N LYS A 58 11.41 -5.95 -7.83
CA LYS A 58 12.68 -5.86 -7.10
C LYS A 58 12.81 -4.49 -6.42
N PHE A 59 12.38 -3.42 -7.08
CA PHE A 59 12.28 -2.10 -6.46
C PHE A 59 11.33 -2.14 -5.26
N LEU A 60 10.12 -2.69 -5.44
CA LEU A 60 9.16 -2.80 -4.33
C LEU A 60 9.71 -3.64 -3.18
N ALA A 61 10.34 -4.78 -3.46
CA ALA A 61 10.95 -5.63 -2.44
C ALA A 61 12.03 -4.91 -1.62
N ARG A 62 12.86 -4.04 -2.23
CA ARG A 62 13.84 -3.22 -1.50
C ARG A 62 13.20 -2.20 -0.56
N MET A 63 11.98 -1.76 -0.88
CA MET A 63 11.21 -0.82 -0.06
C MET A 63 10.30 -1.52 0.96
N GLU A 64 10.05 -2.81 0.76
CA GLU A 64 9.25 -3.67 1.60
C GLU A 64 10.05 -4.17 2.81
N GLY A 65 9.35 -4.75 3.78
CA GLY A 65 9.99 -5.39 4.93
C GLY A 65 10.47 -6.80 4.58
N GLU A 66 11.10 -7.46 5.56
CA GLU A 66 11.41 -8.88 5.43
C GLU A 66 10.14 -9.74 5.55
N CYS A 67 10.14 -10.86 4.85
CA CYS A 67 9.17 -11.93 5.06
C CYS A 67 9.30 -12.49 6.50
N LYS A 68 8.31 -12.21 7.36
CA LYS A 68 8.23 -12.75 8.72
C LYS A 68 7.46 -14.07 8.71
N LEU A 69 8.15 -15.17 8.97
CA LEU A 69 7.58 -16.52 8.93
C LEU A 69 6.73 -16.86 10.16
N ASN A 70 6.98 -16.20 11.29
CA ASN A 70 6.17 -16.36 12.49
C ASN A 70 5.13 -15.24 12.55
N VAL A 71 3.91 -15.56 12.98
CA VAL A 71 2.94 -14.54 13.34
C VAL A 71 3.50 -13.68 14.47
N TYR A 72 3.34 -12.37 14.35
CA TYR A 72 3.71 -11.38 15.36
C TYR A 72 2.64 -10.30 15.47
N VAL A 73 2.71 -9.42 16.47
CA VAL A 73 1.83 -8.25 16.55
C VAL A 73 2.72 -7.00 16.59
N PRO A 74 2.67 -6.12 15.57
CA PRO A 74 3.46 -4.89 15.57
C PRO A 74 2.89 -3.88 16.56
N ASP A 75 3.75 -3.32 17.41
CA ASP A 75 3.42 -2.20 18.33
C ASP A 75 2.05 -2.31 19.04
N PRO A 76 1.75 -3.44 19.73
CA PRO A 76 0.43 -3.68 20.32
C PRO A 76 0.09 -2.74 21.48
N GLU A 77 1.10 -2.10 22.09
CA GLU A 77 0.91 -1.18 23.22
C GLU A 77 0.45 0.21 22.79
N ARG A 78 0.75 0.61 21.55
CA ARG A 78 0.46 1.95 21.03
C ARG A 78 -0.46 1.92 19.82
N SER A 79 -0.99 0.75 19.47
CA SER A 79 -1.83 0.59 18.28
C SER A 79 -2.84 -0.56 18.38
N ASN A 80 -3.85 -0.48 17.52
CA ASN A 80 -4.83 -1.56 17.32
C ASN A 80 -4.38 -2.56 16.25
N SER A 81 -3.06 -2.72 16.05
CA SER A 81 -2.53 -3.67 15.08
C SER A 81 -2.89 -5.11 15.46
N GLY A 82 -3.20 -5.92 14.46
CA GLY A 82 -3.54 -7.32 14.63
C GLY A 82 -2.36 -8.28 14.41
N PRO A 83 -2.61 -9.60 14.52
CA PRO A 83 -1.64 -10.60 14.14
C PRO A 83 -1.21 -10.38 12.68
N THR A 84 0.10 -10.29 12.46
CA THR A 84 0.72 -9.96 11.18
C THR A 84 1.70 -11.07 10.80
N ILE A 85 1.79 -11.40 9.51
CA ILE A 85 2.69 -12.41 8.95
C ILE A 85 3.25 -11.98 7.59
N SER A 86 4.18 -12.73 7.02
CA SER A 86 4.81 -12.47 5.73
C SER A 86 5.40 -11.06 5.69
N THR A 87 5.26 -10.34 4.57
CA THR A 87 5.79 -8.98 4.42
C THR A 87 4.79 -7.91 4.88
N GLY A 88 4.28 -8.08 6.11
CA GLY A 88 3.33 -7.13 6.73
C GLY A 88 1.86 -7.41 6.43
N PHE A 89 1.49 -8.66 6.15
CA PHE A 89 0.10 -9.08 5.96
C PHE A 89 -0.62 -9.16 7.33
N ASP A 90 -1.35 -8.10 7.67
CA ASP A 90 -2.16 -8.00 8.90
C ASP A 90 -3.43 -8.84 8.76
N LEU A 91 -3.48 -9.97 9.46
CA LEU A 91 -4.61 -10.89 9.55
C LEU A 91 -5.73 -10.32 10.42
N GLY A 92 -5.41 -9.53 11.45
CA GLY A 92 -6.39 -8.96 12.37
C GLY A 92 -7.28 -7.90 11.72
N ALA A 93 -6.81 -7.27 10.65
CA ALA A 93 -7.60 -6.36 9.81
C ALA A 93 -8.46 -7.07 8.74
N ARG A 94 -8.53 -8.41 8.75
CA ARG A 94 -9.17 -9.22 7.70
C ARG A 94 -10.24 -10.15 8.24
N ASN A 95 -11.08 -10.61 7.31
CA ASN A 95 -12.01 -11.71 7.53
C ASN A 95 -11.73 -12.88 6.55
N GLU A 96 -12.43 -14.00 6.73
CA GLU A 96 -12.23 -15.19 5.91
C GLU A 96 -12.52 -14.95 4.42
N TYR A 97 -13.55 -14.16 4.13
CA TYR A 97 -13.90 -13.81 2.75
C TYR A 97 -12.78 -13.00 2.06
N ASP A 98 -12.10 -12.10 2.79
CA ASP A 98 -10.94 -11.37 2.27
C ASP A 98 -9.82 -12.34 1.88
N LEU A 99 -9.50 -13.31 2.73
CA LEU A 99 -8.47 -14.33 2.43
C LEU A 99 -8.87 -15.21 1.26
N GLN A 100 -10.14 -15.62 1.21
CA GLN A 100 -10.69 -16.38 0.10
C GLN A 100 -10.65 -15.60 -1.21
N LYS A 101 -10.71 -14.25 -1.18
CA LYS A 101 -10.43 -13.30 -2.27
C LYS A 101 -8.93 -13.03 -2.49
N LEU A 102 -8.04 -13.47 -1.63
CA LEU A 102 -6.61 -13.50 -1.96
C LEU A 102 -6.20 -14.84 -2.59
N GLY A 103 -7.10 -15.82 -2.60
CA GLY A 103 -6.83 -17.16 -3.12
C GLY A 103 -6.17 -18.02 -2.05
N ILE A 104 -6.13 -17.51 -0.82
CA ILE A 104 -5.70 -18.23 0.36
C ILE A 104 -6.85 -19.17 0.74
N GLN A 105 -6.62 -20.46 0.50
CA GLN A 105 -7.61 -21.52 0.70
C GLN A 105 -6.96 -22.73 1.38
N GLY A 106 -7.76 -23.76 1.67
CA GLY A 106 -7.29 -25.03 2.20
C GLY A 106 -6.57 -24.89 3.55
N GLU A 107 -5.43 -25.55 3.67
CA GLU A 107 -4.63 -25.59 4.90
C GLU A 107 -4.25 -24.21 5.41
N LEU A 108 -3.79 -23.33 4.51
CA LEU A 108 -3.30 -22.01 4.89
C LEU A 108 -4.43 -21.13 5.43
N LEU A 109 -5.61 -21.18 4.78
CA LEU A 109 -6.81 -20.50 5.28
C LEU A 109 -7.22 -21.02 6.66
N ARG A 110 -7.24 -22.34 6.84
CA ARG A 110 -7.61 -22.96 8.13
C ARG A 110 -6.68 -22.52 9.25
N ARG A 111 -5.38 -22.41 8.99
CA ARG A 111 -4.38 -21.92 9.96
C ARG A 111 -4.48 -20.43 10.23
N PHE A 112 -4.90 -19.61 9.26
CA PHE A 112 -5.04 -18.16 9.44
C PHE A 112 -6.33 -17.76 10.15
N LYS A 113 -7.41 -18.55 9.97
CA LYS A 113 -8.75 -18.25 10.50
C LYS A 113 -8.81 -17.86 11.98
N PRO A 114 -8.07 -18.52 12.91
CA PRO A 114 -8.12 -18.14 14.33
C PRO A 114 -7.53 -16.77 14.66
N TYR A 115 -6.74 -16.17 13.75
CA TYR A 115 -6.06 -14.90 13.97
C TYR A 115 -6.83 -13.69 13.39
N LEU A 116 -7.91 -13.95 12.64
CA LEU A 116 -8.68 -12.93 11.94
C LEU A 116 -9.46 -12.07 12.93
N GLY A 117 -9.53 -10.77 12.68
CA GLY A 117 -10.27 -9.82 13.52
C GLY A 117 -9.64 -9.47 14.87
N LEU A 118 -8.58 -10.17 15.32
CA LEU A 118 -7.90 -9.89 16.58
C LEU A 118 -7.09 -8.59 16.48
N GLN A 119 -7.10 -7.76 17.54
CA GLN A 119 -6.39 -6.48 17.57
C GLN A 119 -5.70 -6.23 18.91
N GLY A 120 -4.66 -5.39 18.90
CA GLY A 120 -4.00 -4.86 20.10
C GLY A 120 -3.49 -5.93 21.05
N MET A 121 -3.76 -5.75 22.34
CA MET A 121 -3.27 -6.65 23.39
C MET A 121 -3.92 -8.05 23.35
N ASP A 122 -5.16 -8.17 22.89
CA ASP A 122 -5.84 -9.47 22.72
C ASP A 122 -5.17 -10.30 21.62
N ALA A 123 -4.80 -9.65 20.51
CA ALA A 123 -3.99 -10.26 19.47
C ALA A 123 -2.65 -10.76 20.02
N LEU A 124 -1.96 -9.94 20.82
CA LEU A 124 -0.67 -10.31 21.40
C LEU A 124 -0.80 -11.52 22.34
N ALA A 125 -1.79 -11.51 23.23
CA ALA A 125 -2.06 -12.61 24.15
C ALA A 125 -2.37 -13.91 23.39
N PHE A 126 -3.20 -13.83 22.35
CA PHE A 126 -3.55 -14.97 21.51
C PHE A 126 -2.32 -15.55 20.78
N VAL A 127 -1.51 -14.70 20.15
CA VAL A 127 -0.29 -15.11 19.41
C VAL A 127 0.74 -15.74 20.34
N LYS A 128 0.89 -15.22 21.58
CA LYS A 128 1.78 -15.84 22.58
C LYS A 128 1.32 -17.24 22.98
N LYS A 129 0.01 -17.45 23.13
CA LYS A 129 -0.57 -18.75 23.50
C LYS A 129 -0.63 -19.73 22.33
N ASN A 130 -0.79 -19.22 21.11
CA ASN A 130 -0.94 -19.97 19.89
C ASN A 130 0.08 -19.47 18.87
N PRO A 131 1.36 -19.85 18.97
CA PRO A 131 2.33 -19.49 17.96
C PRO A 131 2.02 -20.23 16.65
N MET A 132 2.15 -19.55 15.52
CA MET A 132 2.05 -20.16 14.20
C MET A 132 3.17 -19.68 13.30
N LYS A 133 3.70 -20.63 12.52
CA LYS A 133 4.75 -20.43 11.55
C LYS A 133 4.32 -20.93 10.17
N ILE A 134 4.69 -20.20 9.13
CA ILE A 134 4.58 -20.62 7.73
C ILE A 134 5.95 -20.95 7.15
N SER A 135 5.96 -21.70 6.05
CA SER A 135 7.18 -21.91 5.26
C SER A 135 7.52 -20.65 4.45
N LEU A 136 8.77 -20.55 3.99
CA LEU A 136 9.17 -19.47 3.07
C LEU A 136 8.36 -19.51 1.77
N LYS A 137 8.04 -20.72 1.27
CA LYS A 137 7.18 -20.91 0.10
C LYS A 137 5.79 -20.33 0.31
N GLU A 138 5.18 -20.59 1.47
CA GLU A 138 3.86 -20.05 1.83
C GLU A 138 3.90 -18.54 2.01
N CYS A 139 4.98 -17.99 2.58
CA CYS A 139 5.16 -16.55 2.67
C CYS A 139 5.17 -15.90 1.28
N HIS A 140 5.97 -16.43 0.35
CA HIS A 140 6.01 -15.93 -1.03
C HIS A 140 4.67 -16.10 -1.74
N GLN A 141 3.94 -17.18 -1.47
CA GLN A 141 2.59 -17.38 -2.01
C GLN A 141 1.62 -16.30 -1.51
N VAL A 142 1.64 -15.99 -0.22
CA VAL A 142 0.81 -14.91 0.37
C VAL A 142 1.19 -13.56 -0.21
N ASP A 143 2.48 -13.25 -0.26
CA ASP A 143 2.96 -11.96 -0.78
C ASP A 143 2.61 -11.79 -2.26
N ALA A 144 2.76 -12.83 -3.08
CA ALA A 144 2.40 -12.79 -4.50
C ALA A 144 0.89 -12.57 -4.70
N ALA A 145 0.05 -13.31 -3.97
CA ALA A 145 -1.40 -13.15 -4.00
C ALA A 145 -1.83 -11.73 -3.62
N LEU A 146 -1.22 -11.20 -2.56
CA LEU A 146 -1.52 -9.88 -2.02
C LEU A 146 -1.07 -8.76 -2.98
N LYS A 147 0.12 -8.90 -3.58
CA LYS A 147 0.62 -7.99 -4.62
C LYS A 147 -0.27 -7.99 -5.86
N ALA A 148 -0.67 -9.16 -6.35
CA ALA A 148 -1.56 -9.26 -7.52
C ALA A 148 -2.94 -8.62 -7.25
N HIS A 149 -3.53 -8.91 -6.09
CA HIS A 149 -4.79 -8.30 -5.69
C HIS A 149 -4.68 -6.77 -5.55
N PHE A 150 -3.60 -6.29 -4.95
CA PHE A 150 -3.37 -4.86 -4.78
C PHE A 150 -3.14 -4.16 -6.12
N ALA A 151 -2.35 -4.76 -7.01
CA ALA A 151 -2.12 -4.24 -8.36
C ALA A 151 -3.43 -4.11 -9.14
N SER A 152 -4.27 -5.14 -9.13
CA SER A 152 -5.60 -5.08 -9.76
C SER A 152 -6.46 -3.92 -9.21
N GLN A 153 -6.46 -3.69 -7.90
CA GLN A 153 -7.19 -2.56 -7.32
C GLN A 153 -6.62 -1.20 -7.73
N VAL A 154 -5.30 -1.03 -7.75
CA VAL A 154 -4.67 0.22 -8.18
C VAL A 154 -4.95 0.48 -9.66
N THR A 155 -4.79 -0.53 -10.51
CA THR A 155 -5.14 -0.49 -11.94
C THR A 155 -6.59 -0.08 -12.15
N SER A 156 -7.53 -0.72 -11.46
CA SER A 156 -8.97 -0.42 -11.56
C SER A 156 -9.29 1.00 -11.10
N ARG A 157 -8.68 1.48 -10.00
CA ARG A 157 -8.85 2.86 -9.53
C ARG A 157 -8.27 3.87 -10.50
N TYR A 158 -7.07 3.61 -11.04
CA TYR A 158 -6.43 4.50 -12.00
C TYR A 158 -7.28 4.60 -13.27
N ASN A 159 -7.60 3.47 -13.89
CA ASN A 159 -8.34 3.42 -15.15
C ASN A 159 -9.76 3.99 -15.04
N SER A 160 -10.39 3.94 -13.85
CA SER A 160 -11.69 4.58 -13.61
C SER A 160 -11.60 6.08 -13.28
N SER A 161 -10.41 6.61 -12.99
CA SER A 161 -10.22 8.02 -12.60
C SER A 161 -9.58 8.89 -13.68
N ILE A 162 -8.91 8.30 -14.67
CA ILE A 162 -8.29 9.06 -15.77
C ILE A 162 -9.36 9.67 -16.70
N ALA A 163 -9.05 10.85 -17.26
CA ALA A 163 -9.87 11.47 -18.30
C ALA A 163 -9.78 10.69 -19.62
N THR A 164 -10.83 10.78 -20.45
CA THR A 164 -10.84 10.20 -21.79
C THR A 164 -9.62 10.64 -22.61
N GLY A 165 -8.95 9.68 -23.25
CA GLY A 165 -7.76 9.93 -24.07
C GLY A 165 -6.43 9.86 -23.32
N LYS A 166 -6.43 9.74 -21.99
CA LYS A 166 -5.23 9.45 -21.19
C LYS A 166 -4.86 7.95 -21.31
N THR A 167 -3.56 7.67 -21.24
CA THR A 167 -3.01 6.29 -21.23
C THR A 167 -3.53 5.50 -20.03
N LYS A 168 -3.91 4.23 -20.24
CA LYS A 168 -4.32 3.33 -19.16
C LYS A 168 -3.12 2.86 -18.33
N PHE A 169 -3.38 2.38 -17.12
CA PHE A 169 -2.35 1.99 -16.16
C PHE A 169 -1.39 0.94 -16.74
N GLU A 170 -1.94 -0.10 -17.37
CA GLU A 170 -1.18 -1.18 -18.00
C GLU A 170 -0.24 -0.71 -19.11
N ASP A 171 -0.56 0.42 -19.74
CA ASP A 171 0.17 1.01 -20.85
C ASP A 171 1.12 2.14 -20.40
N LEU A 172 1.15 2.47 -19.10
CA LEU A 172 2.10 3.44 -18.56
C LEU A 172 3.53 2.88 -18.61
N PRO A 173 4.57 3.74 -18.67
CA PRO A 173 5.95 3.31 -18.48
C PRO A 173 6.13 2.52 -17.18
N SER A 174 6.96 1.49 -17.20
CA SER A 174 7.25 0.62 -16.04
C SER A 174 7.63 1.40 -14.77
N GLN A 175 8.36 2.51 -14.94
CA GLN A 175 8.73 3.41 -13.85
C GLN A 175 7.51 4.06 -13.19
N ALA A 176 6.55 4.53 -13.99
CA ALA A 176 5.31 5.11 -13.49
C ALA A 176 4.45 4.06 -12.77
N GLN A 177 4.26 2.88 -13.38
CA GLN A 177 3.53 1.77 -12.74
C GLN A 177 4.14 1.44 -11.37
N THR A 178 5.47 1.31 -11.32
CA THR A 178 6.22 0.98 -10.09
C THR A 178 6.06 2.05 -9.01
N VAL A 179 6.20 3.33 -9.37
CA VAL A 179 6.10 4.44 -8.41
C VAL A 179 4.68 4.58 -7.87
N ILE A 180 3.67 4.51 -8.73
CA ILE A 180 2.26 4.56 -8.32
C ILE A 180 1.94 3.40 -7.37
N MET A 181 2.42 2.20 -7.70
CA MET A 181 2.28 1.03 -6.83
C MET A 181 2.98 1.21 -5.50
N SER A 182 4.21 1.73 -5.50
CA SER A 182 5.00 1.92 -4.28
C SER A 182 4.33 2.90 -3.31
N VAL A 183 3.87 4.06 -3.80
CA VAL A 183 3.18 5.06 -2.96
C VAL A 183 1.85 4.50 -2.46
N SER A 184 1.06 3.88 -3.35
CA SER A 184 -0.21 3.27 -2.97
C SER A 184 0.00 2.16 -1.94
N TYR A 185 1.02 1.32 -2.08
CA TYR A 185 1.33 0.26 -1.12
C TYR A 185 1.72 0.81 0.25
N GLN A 186 2.21 2.04 0.35
CA GLN A 186 2.55 2.60 1.65
C GLN A 186 1.36 3.27 2.33
N TYR A 187 0.49 3.90 1.55
CA TYR A 187 -0.57 4.76 2.07
C TYR A 187 -1.98 4.15 1.95
N GLY A 188 -2.15 3.09 1.18
CA GLY A 188 -3.46 2.54 0.82
C GLY A 188 -4.10 3.31 -0.33
N ASP A 189 -5.34 3.76 -0.16
CA ASP A 189 -6.07 4.46 -1.21
C ASP A 189 -5.49 5.87 -1.47
N PRO A 190 -4.81 6.10 -2.61
CA PRO A 190 -4.10 7.34 -2.88
C PRO A 190 -5.06 8.53 -3.06
N ARG A 191 -6.34 8.28 -3.40
CA ARG A 191 -7.38 9.32 -3.52
C ARG A 191 -7.65 10.03 -2.20
N ILE A 192 -7.50 9.31 -1.10
CA ILE A 192 -7.78 9.81 0.26
C ILE A 192 -6.49 10.23 0.94
N LYS A 193 -5.44 9.42 0.81
CA LYS A 193 -4.24 9.55 1.63
C LYS A 193 -3.15 10.39 0.99
N THR A 194 -3.12 10.46 -0.34
CA THR A 194 -2.11 11.20 -1.10
C THR A 194 -2.74 11.91 -2.31
N PRO A 195 -3.82 12.71 -2.13
CA PRO A 195 -4.63 13.23 -3.25
C PRO A 195 -3.84 14.13 -4.20
N ILE A 196 -2.89 14.92 -3.70
CA ILE A 196 -2.05 15.81 -4.52
C ILE A 196 -1.19 14.99 -5.49
N PHE A 197 -0.54 13.93 -4.99
CA PHE A 197 0.22 12.98 -5.80
C PHE A 197 -0.70 12.27 -6.82
N TRP A 198 -1.85 11.78 -6.35
CA TRP A 198 -2.78 11.04 -7.20
C TRP A 198 -3.29 11.88 -8.37
N ASN A 199 -3.69 13.13 -8.14
CA ASN A 199 -4.17 14.02 -9.19
C ASN A 199 -3.09 14.31 -10.25
N ALA A 200 -1.83 14.52 -9.85
CA ALA A 200 -0.74 14.71 -10.81
C ALA A 200 -0.47 13.44 -11.64
N VAL A 201 -0.61 12.26 -11.03
CA VAL A 201 -0.51 10.95 -11.70
C VAL A 201 -1.62 10.76 -12.74
N LEU A 202 -2.86 11.16 -12.45
CA LEU A 202 -3.97 11.09 -13.41
C LEU A 202 -3.79 12.05 -14.58
N GLU A 203 -3.15 13.19 -14.35
CA GLU A 203 -2.77 14.12 -15.41
C GLU A 203 -1.60 13.64 -16.26
N GLN A 204 -0.88 12.60 -15.81
CA GLN A 204 0.33 12.07 -16.47
C GLN A 204 1.44 13.13 -16.61
N ASP A 205 1.44 14.12 -15.72
CA ASP A 205 2.47 15.15 -15.62
C ASP A 205 3.62 14.61 -14.77
N TRP A 206 4.47 13.78 -15.39
CA TRP A 206 5.56 13.08 -14.68
C TRP A 206 6.56 14.06 -14.05
N GLY A 207 6.79 15.24 -14.64
CA GLY A 207 7.63 16.29 -14.07
C GLY A 207 7.06 16.84 -12.76
N LYS A 208 5.75 17.07 -12.71
CA LYS A 208 5.05 17.46 -11.48
C LYS A 208 5.04 16.33 -10.45
N VAL A 209 4.83 15.08 -10.86
CA VAL A 209 4.88 13.93 -9.95
C VAL A 209 6.25 13.80 -9.30
N VAL A 210 7.35 13.95 -10.06
CA VAL A 210 8.73 14.00 -9.51
C VAL A 210 8.84 15.11 -8.47
N SER A 211 8.42 16.32 -8.81
CA SER A 211 8.48 17.47 -7.89
C SER A 211 7.69 17.24 -6.59
N ILE A 212 6.52 16.59 -6.69
CA ILE A 212 5.70 16.21 -5.53
C ILE A 212 6.42 15.16 -4.68
N LEU A 213 7.01 14.13 -5.28
CA LEU A 213 7.74 13.10 -4.54
C LEU A 213 8.93 13.69 -3.77
N GLU A 214 9.67 14.62 -4.36
CA GLU A 214 10.80 15.26 -3.67
C GLU A 214 10.37 16.14 -2.49
N ASN A 215 9.15 16.66 -2.55
CA ASN A 215 8.59 17.57 -1.55
C ASN A 215 7.37 16.96 -0.84
N PHE A 216 7.34 15.64 -0.70
CA PHE A 216 6.14 14.90 -0.28
C PHE A 216 5.67 15.25 1.15
N GLY A 217 6.56 15.74 2.00
CA GLY A 217 6.24 16.16 3.37
C GLY A 217 6.09 15.01 4.38
N ASP A 218 6.36 13.77 3.98
CA ASP A 218 6.38 12.63 4.90
C ASP A 218 7.73 12.42 5.59
N ARG A 219 7.76 11.45 6.50
CA ARG A 219 8.97 11.00 7.18
C ARG A 219 9.81 10.00 6.36
N TYR A 220 9.31 9.55 5.21
CA TYR A 220 9.92 8.51 4.38
C TYR A 220 10.72 9.12 3.21
N LYS A 221 11.36 10.27 3.45
CA LYS A 221 12.13 11.03 2.45
C LYS A 221 13.08 10.18 1.60
N PRO A 222 13.85 9.20 2.15
CA PRO A 222 14.72 8.37 1.31
C PRO A 222 13.95 7.55 0.27
N ARG A 223 12.82 6.95 0.66
CA ARG A 223 11.96 6.19 -0.26
C ARG A 223 11.37 7.08 -1.35
N ARG A 224 10.88 8.27 -0.97
CA ARG A 224 10.35 9.25 -1.94
C ARG A 224 11.40 9.71 -2.95
N LYS A 225 12.65 9.89 -2.52
CA LYS A 225 13.76 10.24 -3.43
C LYS A 225 14.07 9.12 -4.43
N GLU A 226 14.07 7.86 -4.00
CA GLU A 226 14.28 6.72 -4.91
C GLU A 226 13.13 6.56 -5.91
N GLU A 227 11.88 6.79 -5.48
CA GLU A 227 10.72 6.83 -6.38
C GLU A 227 10.81 7.98 -7.40
N ALA A 228 11.19 9.18 -6.95
CA ALA A 228 11.40 10.32 -7.83
C ALA A 228 12.53 10.07 -8.84
N LYS A 229 13.63 9.46 -8.38
CA LYS A 229 14.77 9.08 -9.23
C LYS A 229 14.36 8.09 -10.32
N LEU A 230 13.60 7.06 -9.97
CA LEU A 230 13.07 6.10 -10.93
C LEU A 230 12.15 6.79 -11.95
N LEU A 231 11.23 7.64 -11.49
CA LEU A 231 10.27 8.31 -12.38
C LEU A 231 10.94 9.29 -13.35
N ARG A 232 12.04 9.94 -12.95
CA ARG A 232 12.83 10.83 -13.82
C ARG A 232 13.37 10.15 -15.07
N GLU A 233 13.50 8.83 -15.09
CA GLU A 233 13.96 8.11 -16.27
C GLU A 233 12.99 8.24 -17.45
N ILE A 234 11.71 8.57 -17.20
CA ILE A 234 10.70 8.84 -18.23
C ILE A 234 10.95 10.21 -18.92
N LEU A 235 11.61 11.15 -18.23
CA LEU A 235 11.78 12.54 -18.66
C LEU A 235 13.06 12.77 -19.47
N LYS A 236 13.86 11.72 -19.69
CA LYS A 236 15.10 11.76 -20.46
C LYS A 236 14.82 11.46 -21.92
#